data_AF-A0A3B8MTL2-F1
#
_entry.id   AF-A0A3B8MTL2-F1
#
_cell.length_a   1.000
_cell.length_b   1.000
_cell.length_c   1.000
_cell.angle_alpha   90.00
_cell.angle_beta   90.00
_cell.angle_gamma   90.00
#
_symmetry.space_group_name_H-M   'P 1'
#
loop_
_entity.id
_entity.type
_entity.pdbx_description
1 polymer ?
#
loop_
_entity_poly.entity_id
_entity_poly.type
_entity_poly.pdbx_seq_one_letter_code
_entity_poly.pdbx_strand_id
1 'polypeptide(L)'
;SISRNRYWGSPIPVWKSDNPEFPRIDVYGSLDELERDFGARPEDLHRPKIDELVRANPDDPSGQSMMRRIPDVLDVWFDSGSMPFAQVHYPFDNQQWFDSHNPADFIVEYIGQTRGWFYTMHVLSAALFDRPAFSNVISHGIVLGSDGQKMSKSLRNYPDVSEVFERDGADAMRWFLLSSSVIRGGNLVVTEEGIREGVRAFLLPFWSTYYFLSLYIGDHEPQWRTDSSHVLDRYILAKTHDLVTNVTEQFEALDSPMAASAIRDFADVLTNWYVRRSRDRFWEGSDTDALDTLYTVLETLARVAAPLAPLITEEVWRGITGGESVHLTNWPNPADFPHDGALVAAMDSVREVASAGLALRKAHGARVRLPLSRLSIVTRGAQALEPYAEILSEELNVKSVECVELDDSVESRWGIGKKLIPNARALGPRLGKQVQTIIAGAKAGDWSVENGVVTVSQVELLEGEYELELTAENSDTAVQFLASGGFVLLDTTVTPELASEGLARDVVRWIQQERKNAGLEVSDRIRITLGANEIAAQAIATHQDLIAKETLAMEISVVAIASGSAELSVGDGSTITVEVAKHGS
;
A
#
# COMPACT_ATOMS: atom_id res chain seq x y z
N SER A 1 4.40 -14.46 -42.56
CA SER A 1 4.93 -13.73 -43.74
C SER A 1 5.66 -12.49 -43.25
N ILE A 2 6.94 -12.32 -43.59
CA ILE A 2 7.78 -11.17 -43.20
C ILE A 2 7.79 -10.03 -44.23
N SER A 3 7.20 -10.24 -45.42
CA SER A 3 7.11 -9.21 -46.48
C SER A 3 5.78 -8.45 -46.43
N ARG A 4 5.82 -7.17 -46.81
CA ARG A 4 4.66 -6.28 -46.95
C ARG A 4 4.77 -5.47 -48.24
N ASN A 5 3.66 -5.37 -48.97
CA ASN A 5 3.51 -4.44 -50.09
C ASN A 5 3.09 -3.05 -49.58
N ARG A 6 4.07 -2.30 -49.06
CA ARG A 6 3.92 -0.95 -48.48
C ARG A 6 5.09 -0.06 -48.90
N TYR A 7 4.94 1.25 -48.67
CA TYR A 7 5.97 2.25 -48.97
C TYR A 7 6.92 2.49 -47.82
N TRP A 8 6.41 2.59 -46.58
CA TRP A 8 7.20 2.88 -45.39
C TRP A 8 7.50 1.60 -44.60
N GLY A 9 8.79 1.32 -44.39
CA GLY A 9 9.33 0.16 -43.70
C GLY A 9 10.73 -0.19 -44.23
N SER A 10 11.46 -1.04 -43.49
CA SER A 10 12.81 -1.48 -43.88
C SER A 10 12.78 -2.24 -45.21
N PRO A 11 13.45 -1.78 -46.28
CA PRO A 11 13.40 -2.46 -47.56
C PRO A 11 14.07 -3.84 -47.49
N ILE A 12 13.42 -4.85 -48.08
CA ILE A 12 14.01 -6.20 -48.13
C ILE A 12 15.21 -6.14 -49.08
N PRO A 13 16.43 -6.55 -48.64
CA PRO A 13 17.67 -6.34 -49.40
C PRO A 13 17.88 -7.42 -50.47
N VAL A 14 16.84 -7.70 -51.25
CA VAL A 14 16.83 -8.75 -52.29
C VAL A 14 16.70 -8.11 -53.66
N TRP A 15 17.67 -8.37 -54.53
CA TRP A 15 17.64 -8.00 -55.95
C TRP A 15 17.40 -9.23 -56.80
N LYS A 16 16.52 -9.11 -57.79
CA LYS A 16 16.12 -10.17 -58.71
C LYS A 16 16.28 -9.71 -60.15
N SER A 17 16.66 -10.62 -61.04
CA SER A 17 16.65 -10.33 -62.47
C SER A 17 15.23 -10.01 -62.98
N ASP A 18 15.12 -9.03 -63.87
CA ASP A 18 13.89 -8.72 -64.59
C ASP A 18 13.65 -9.62 -65.81
N ASN A 19 14.57 -10.53 -66.13
CA ASN A 19 14.44 -11.50 -67.21
C ASN A 19 14.40 -12.95 -66.68
N PRO A 20 13.29 -13.70 -66.88
CA PRO A 20 13.19 -15.09 -66.41
C PRO A 20 14.12 -16.07 -67.14
N GLU A 21 14.65 -15.73 -68.32
CA GLU A 21 15.62 -16.58 -69.04
C GLU A 21 17.02 -16.56 -68.38
N PHE A 22 17.32 -15.51 -67.61
CA PHE A 22 18.56 -15.36 -66.85
C PHE A 22 18.25 -15.19 -65.35
N PRO A 23 17.69 -16.22 -64.68
CA PRO A 23 17.22 -16.09 -63.31
C PRO A 23 18.39 -15.93 -62.33
N ARG A 24 18.42 -14.80 -61.63
CA ARG A 24 19.36 -14.52 -60.55
C ARG A 24 18.66 -13.84 -59.38
N ILE A 25 19.07 -14.19 -58.17
CA ILE A 25 18.65 -13.56 -56.91
C ILE A 25 19.90 -13.29 -56.08
N ASP A 26 20.11 -12.04 -55.69
CA ASP A 26 21.17 -11.63 -54.77
C ASP A 26 20.55 -11.05 -53.49
N VAL A 27 21.14 -11.36 -52.33
CA VAL A 27 20.76 -10.79 -51.03
C VAL A 27 21.98 -10.09 -50.46
N TYR A 28 21.85 -8.81 -50.11
CA TYR A 28 22.96 -8.00 -49.61
C TYR A 28 22.86 -7.83 -48.10
N GLY A 29 23.97 -8.10 -47.41
CA GLY A 29 24.09 -8.00 -45.96
C GLY A 29 24.73 -6.71 -45.47
N SER A 30 25.42 -5.95 -46.34
CA SER A 30 26.11 -4.72 -45.94
C SER A 30 26.15 -3.66 -47.04
N LEU A 31 26.43 -2.41 -46.65
CA LEU A 31 26.67 -1.31 -47.58
C LEU A 31 27.92 -1.53 -48.45
N ASP A 32 28.94 -2.23 -47.94
CA ASP A 32 30.17 -2.52 -48.70
C ASP A 32 29.91 -3.50 -49.85
N GLU A 33 29.03 -4.49 -49.64
CA GLU A 33 28.60 -5.39 -50.71
C GLU A 33 27.78 -4.65 -51.78
N LEU A 34 26.92 -3.71 -51.37
CA LEU A 34 26.17 -2.86 -52.30
C LEU A 34 27.12 -1.95 -53.10
N GLU A 35 28.08 -1.30 -52.44
CA GLU A 35 29.06 -0.44 -53.11
C GLU A 35 29.91 -1.23 -54.12
N ARG A 36 30.36 -2.43 -53.75
CA ARG A 36 31.13 -3.32 -54.63
C ARG A 36 30.35 -3.70 -55.90
N ASP A 37 29.09 -4.07 -55.77
CA ASP A 37 28.32 -4.65 -56.88
C ASP A 37 27.60 -3.60 -57.74
N PHE A 38 27.28 -2.43 -57.18
CA PHE A 38 26.60 -1.34 -57.90
C PHE A 38 27.52 -0.14 -58.21
N GLY A 39 28.75 -0.13 -57.70
CA GLY A 39 29.74 0.94 -57.92
C GLY A 39 29.42 2.25 -57.20
N ALA A 40 28.39 2.27 -56.34
CA ALA A 40 28.00 3.43 -55.56
C ALA A 40 27.43 2.97 -54.20
N ARG A 41 27.89 3.63 -53.12
CA ARG A 41 27.35 3.43 -51.78
C ARG A 41 26.04 4.23 -51.63
N PRO A 42 24.90 3.60 -51.31
CA PRO A 42 23.65 4.33 -51.10
C PRO A 42 23.70 5.17 -49.81
N GLU A 43 23.30 6.43 -49.88
CA GLU A 43 23.20 7.33 -48.72
C GLU A 43 21.84 7.23 -48.01
N ASP A 44 20.80 6.80 -48.72
CA ASP A 44 19.46 6.56 -48.17
C ASP A 44 19.00 5.16 -48.56
N LEU A 45 18.76 4.35 -47.52
CA LEU A 45 18.31 2.97 -47.64
C LEU A 45 16.79 2.83 -47.76
N HIS A 46 16.03 3.93 -47.73
CA HIS A 46 14.57 3.90 -47.80
C HIS A 46 14.05 3.91 -49.23
N ARG A 47 12.79 3.48 -49.37
CA ARG A 47 12.04 3.71 -50.60
C ARG A 47 11.62 5.18 -50.71
N PRO A 48 11.59 5.75 -51.93
CA PRO A 48 11.90 5.12 -53.21
C PRO A 48 13.40 5.06 -53.55
N LYS A 49 14.27 5.72 -52.78
CA LYS A 49 15.66 5.98 -53.19
C LYS A 49 16.46 4.70 -53.42
N ILE A 50 16.33 3.72 -52.53
CA ILE A 50 17.02 2.42 -52.67
C ILE A 50 16.56 1.61 -53.90
N ASP A 51 15.36 1.88 -54.44
CA ASP A 51 14.83 1.19 -55.62
C ASP A 51 15.56 1.64 -56.91
N GLU A 52 16.25 2.79 -56.89
CA GLU A 52 17.04 3.32 -58.01
C GLU A 52 18.37 2.57 -58.20
N LEU A 53 18.81 1.80 -57.21
CA LEU A 53 20.05 1.03 -57.25
C LEU A 53 19.87 -0.22 -58.13
N VAL A 54 20.33 -0.15 -59.38
CA VAL A 54 20.14 -1.18 -60.42
C VAL A 54 21.47 -1.46 -61.12
N ARG A 55 21.76 -2.72 -61.43
CA ARG A 55 22.96 -3.15 -62.18
C ARG A 55 22.61 -4.15 -63.29
N ALA A 56 23.45 -4.28 -64.31
CA ALA A 56 23.27 -5.32 -65.32
C ALA A 56 23.34 -6.71 -64.66
N ASN A 57 22.55 -7.67 -65.14
CA ASN A 57 22.61 -9.05 -64.67
C ASN A 57 23.93 -9.69 -65.13
N PRO A 58 24.81 -10.09 -64.20
CA PRO A 58 26.10 -10.70 -64.57
C PRO A 58 25.96 -12.04 -65.30
N ASP A 59 24.80 -12.69 -65.19
CA ASP A 59 24.55 -14.00 -65.81
C ASP A 59 23.97 -13.85 -67.23
N ASP A 60 23.62 -12.63 -67.66
CA ASP A 60 23.18 -12.33 -69.03
C ASP A 60 24.36 -11.78 -69.86
N PRO A 61 24.95 -12.59 -70.77
CA PRO A 61 26.08 -12.17 -71.59
C PRO A 61 25.72 -11.06 -72.59
N SER A 62 24.43 -10.83 -72.86
CA SER A 62 23.98 -9.72 -73.71
C SER A 62 24.02 -8.37 -72.98
N GLY A 63 24.05 -8.39 -71.64
CA GLY A 63 23.99 -7.20 -70.79
C GLY A 63 22.64 -6.47 -70.83
N GLN A 64 21.59 -7.09 -71.37
CA GLN A 64 20.27 -6.46 -71.54
C GLN A 64 19.38 -6.59 -70.29
N SER A 65 19.53 -7.68 -69.55
CA SER A 65 18.76 -7.94 -68.32
C SER A 65 19.35 -7.17 -67.14
N MET A 66 18.51 -6.71 -66.23
CA MET A 66 18.92 -5.93 -65.05
C MET A 66 18.57 -6.64 -63.74
N MET A 67 19.36 -6.40 -62.70
CA MET A 67 19.06 -6.76 -61.32
C MET A 67 18.34 -5.60 -60.63
N ARG A 68 17.11 -5.84 -60.17
CA ARG A 68 16.25 -4.84 -59.50
C ARG A 68 15.80 -5.34 -58.14
N ARG A 69 15.74 -4.43 -57.16
CA ARG A 69 15.21 -4.77 -55.82
C ARG A 69 13.76 -5.21 -55.94
N ILE A 70 13.34 -6.21 -55.16
CA ILE A 70 11.92 -6.50 -55.00
C ILE A 70 11.20 -5.31 -54.34
N PRO A 71 9.93 -5.00 -54.66
CA PRO A 71 9.26 -3.80 -54.14
C PRO A 71 8.95 -3.88 -52.64
N ASP A 72 8.95 -5.09 -52.07
CA ASP A 72 8.50 -5.37 -50.72
C ASP A 72 9.39 -4.74 -49.63
N VAL A 73 8.76 -4.41 -48.51
CA VAL A 73 9.42 -4.01 -47.25
C VAL A 73 9.18 -5.06 -46.18
N LEU A 74 10.00 -5.07 -45.14
CA LEU A 74 9.83 -5.95 -43.98
C LEU A 74 8.59 -5.54 -43.16
N ASP A 75 8.02 -6.53 -42.48
CA ASP A 75 6.98 -6.32 -41.48
C ASP A 75 7.53 -5.57 -40.26
N VAL A 76 6.76 -4.64 -39.69
CA VAL A 76 7.21 -3.83 -38.54
C VAL A 76 7.55 -4.66 -37.29
N TRP A 77 6.98 -5.87 -37.17
CA TRP A 77 7.37 -6.82 -36.13
C TRP A 77 8.78 -7.37 -36.33
N PHE A 78 9.25 -7.48 -37.57
CA PHE A 78 10.64 -7.84 -37.86
C PHE A 78 11.60 -6.74 -37.39
N ASP A 79 11.26 -5.48 -37.64
CA ASP A 79 12.06 -4.33 -37.18
C ASP A 79 12.14 -4.30 -35.65
N SER A 80 10.97 -4.28 -34.98
CA SER A 80 10.93 -4.27 -33.50
C SER A 80 11.55 -5.52 -32.88
N GLY A 81 11.35 -6.70 -33.47
CA GLY A 81 11.98 -7.94 -33.03
C GLY A 81 13.51 -7.95 -33.18
N SER A 82 14.05 -7.16 -34.11
CA SER A 82 15.49 -7.02 -34.34
C SER A 82 16.16 -6.02 -33.39
N MET A 83 15.38 -5.27 -32.60
CA MET A 83 15.87 -4.25 -31.66
C MET A 83 17.09 -4.68 -30.83
N PRO A 84 17.16 -5.90 -30.23
CA PRO A 84 18.26 -6.26 -29.35
C PRO A 84 19.65 -6.11 -29.95
N PHE A 85 19.81 -6.44 -31.24
CA PHE A 85 21.08 -6.36 -31.96
C PHE A 85 21.16 -5.14 -32.90
N ALA A 86 20.04 -4.72 -33.48
CA ALA A 86 20.00 -3.59 -34.40
C ALA A 86 20.35 -2.25 -33.71
N GLN A 87 19.98 -2.08 -32.43
CA GLN A 87 20.22 -0.84 -31.67
C GLN A 87 21.72 -0.50 -31.51
N VAL A 88 22.59 -1.50 -31.64
CA VAL A 88 24.04 -1.36 -31.46
C VAL A 88 24.85 -1.59 -32.74
N HIS A 89 24.18 -1.61 -33.90
CA HIS A 89 24.81 -1.83 -35.21
C HIS A 89 25.53 -3.19 -35.33
N TYR A 90 25.09 -4.20 -34.56
CA TYR A 90 25.57 -5.57 -34.71
C TYR A 90 25.15 -6.12 -36.09
N PRO A 91 26.01 -6.88 -36.80
CA PRO A 91 27.31 -7.42 -36.36
C PRO A 91 28.52 -6.52 -36.66
N PHE A 92 28.33 -5.31 -37.19
CA PHE A 92 29.44 -4.47 -37.65
C PHE A 92 30.19 -3.82 -36.50
N ASP A 93 29.46 -3.36 -35.48
CA ASP A 93 30.02 -2.73 -34.28
C ASP A 93 29.49 -3.38 -32.99
N ASN A 94 30.09 -3.03 -31.85
CA ASN A 94 29.61 -3.33 -30.50
C ASN A 94 29.33 -4.81 -30.19
N GLN A 95 30.01 -5.74 -30.87
CA GLN A 95 29.81 -7.19 -30.68
C GLN A 95 29.96 -7.60 -29.22
N GLN A 96 31.04 -7.16 -28.54
CA GLN A 96 31.27 -7.49 -27.14
C GLN A 96 30.13 -6.99 -26.23
N TRP A 97 29.60 -5.80 -26.50
CA TRP A 97 28.47 -5.26 -25.75
C TRP A 97 27.23 -6.12 -25.98
N PHE A 98 26.90 -6.44 -27.23
CA PHE A 98 25.74 -7.28 -27.54
C PHE A 98 25.85 -8.66 -26.89
N ASP A 99 27.01 -9.30 -26.99
CA ASP A 99 27.23 -10.65 -26.46
C ASP A 99 27.15 -10.70 -24.93
N SER A 100 27.51 -9.61 -24.23
CA SER A 100 27.40 -9.53 -22.76
C SER A 100 26.06 -9.01 -22.25
N HIS A 101 25.18 -8.46 -23.10
CA HIS A 101 23.89 -7.88 -22.72
C HIS A 101 22.68 -8.58 -23.38
N ASN A 102 22.91 -9.68 -24.11
CA ASN A 102 21.86 -10.53 -24.68
C ASN A 102 22.02 -11.98 -24.19
N PRO A 103 21.01 -12.58 -23.53
CA PRO A 103 19.63 -12.08 -23.31
C PRO A 103 19.53 -10.87 -22.37
N ALA A 104 18.44 -10.09 -22.52
CA ALA A 104 18.10 -9.04 -21.55
C ALA A 104 17.57 -9.66 -20.24
N ASP A 105 17.84 -9.06 -19.09
CA ASP A 105 17.42 -9.62 -17.80
C ASP A 105 15.90 -9.55 -17.59
N PHE A 106 15.25 -8.47 -18.04
CA PHE A 106 13.84 -8.20 -17.79
C PHE A 106 13.19 -7.44 -18.94
N ILE A 107 11.92 -7.76 -19.21
CA ILE A 107 11.05 -7.02 -20.13
C ILE A 107 9.62 -6.96 -19.58
N VAL A 108 8.92 -5.85 -19.81
CA VAL A 108 7.52 -5.68 -19.40
C VAL A 108 6.69 -5.02 -20.49
N GLU A 109 5.59 -5.66 -20.87
CA GLU A 109 4.63 -5.10 -21.82
C GLU A 109 3.22 -5.67 -21.62
N TYR A 110 2.23 -5.08 -22.29
CA TYR A 110 0.84 -5.54 -22.22
C TYR A 110 0.66 -6.92 -22.87
N ILE A 111 -0.33 -7.68 -22.37
CA ILE A 111 -0.63 -9.07 -22.75
C ILE A 111 -0.72 -9.38 -24.25
N GLY A 112 -1.06 -8.41 -25.10
CA GLY A 112 -1.08 -8.63 -26.55
C GLY A 112 0.30 -8.74 -27.19
N GLN A 113 1.38 -8.34 -26.51
CA GLN A 113 2.74 -8.54 -27.00
C GLN A 113 3.18 -10.00 -27.02
N THR A 114 2.45 -10.90 -26.34
CA THR A 114 2.62 -12.37 -26.49
C THR A 114 2.49 -12.86 -27.94
N ARG A 115 1.79 -12.10 -28.80
CA ARG A 115 1.67 -12.37 -30.25
C ARG A 115 2.36 -11.32 -31.12
N GLY A 116 3.03 -10.35 -30.51
CA GLY A 116 3.70 -9.23 -31.18
C GLY A 116 5.18 -9.25 -30.89
N TRP A 117 5.62 -8.30 -30.07
CA TRP A 117 7.04 -8.05 -29.83
C TRP A 117 7.74 -9.21 -29.12
N PHE A 118 7.16 -9.76 -28.04
CA PHE A 118 7.75 -10.89 -27.32
C PHE A 118 7.98 -12.09 -28.24
N TYR A 119 6.96 -12.45 -29.02
CA TYR A 119 7.03 -13.55 -29.97
C TYR A 119 8.15 -13.31 -31.00
N THR A 120 8.18 -12.13 -31.62
CA THR A 120 9.09 -11.88 -32.73
C THR A 120 10.54 -11.76 -32.27
N MET A 121 10.79 -11.12 -31.12
CA MET A 121 12.12 -11.11 -30.50
C MET A 121 12.61 -12.52 -30.18
N HIS A 122 11.76 -13.37 -29.59
CA HIS A 122 12.17 -14.72 -29.22
C HIS A 122 12.44 -15.60 -30.45
N VAL A 123 11.63 -15.46 -31.50
CA VAL A 123 11.86 -16.15 -32.78
C VAL A 123 13.18 -15.73 -33.42
N LEU A 124 13.46 -14.42 -33.50
CA LEU A 124 14.70 -13.92 -34.09
C LEU A 124 15.92 -14.29 -33.25
N SER A 125 15.82 -14.18 -31.92
CA SER A 125 16.91 -14.56 -31.02
C SER A 125 17.26 -16.04 -31.13
N ALA A 126 16.26 -16.92 -31.15
CA ALA A 126 16.47 -18.35 -31.33
C ALA A 126 17.05 -18.67 -32.72
N ALA A 127 16.51 -18.04 -33.77
CA ALA A 127 16.95 -18.32 -35.15
C ALA A 127 18.37 -17.81 -35.45
N LEU A 128 18.78 -16.68 -34.86
CA LEU A 128 20.05 -16.03 -35.17
C LEU A 128 21.17 -16.37 -34.16
N PHE A 129 20.82 -16.65 -32.91
CA PHE A 129 21.78 -16.75 -31.80
C PHE A 129 21.61 -17.99 -30.91
N ASP A 130 20.60 -18.83 -31.16
CA ASP A 130 20.32 -20.05 -30.38
C ASP A 130 20.20 -19.79 -28.85
N ARG A 131 19.60 -18.66 -28.47
CA ARG A 131 19.36 -18.25 -27.08
C ARG A 131 18.02 -17.52 -26.90
N PRO A 132 17.42 -17.53 -25.70
CA PRO A 132 16.23 -16.72 -25.42
C PRO A 132 16.52 -15.24 -25.63
N ALA A 133 15.48 -14.44 -25.91
CA ALA A 133 15.63 -12.99 -26.06
C ALA A 133 15.79 -12.26 -24.71
N PHE A 134 15.19 -12.82 -23.65
CA PHE A 134 15.15 -12.25 -22.31
C PHE A 134 14.99 -13.36 -21.26
N SER A 135 15.46 -13.11 -20.03
CA SER A 135 15.44 -14.05 -18.90
C SER A 135 14.16 -13.98 -18.07
N ASN A 136 13.62 -12.77 -17.87
CA ASN A 136 12.37 -12.55 -17.12
C ASN A 136 11.38 -11.69 -17.92
N VAL A 137 10.09 -11.96 -17.77
CA VAL A 137 9.03 -11.20 -18.44
C VAL A 137 7.82 -10.97 -17.54
N ILE A 138 7.37 -9.71 -17.45
CA ILE A 138 6.03 -9.38 -16.99
C ILE A 138 5.15 -9.09 -18.20
N SER A 139 4.07 -9.85 -18.31
CA SER A 139 3.02 -9.61 -19.28
C SER A 139 1.81 -9.01 -18.56
N HIS A 140 1.80 -7.68 -18.40
CA HIS A 140 0.75 -7.01 -17.65
C HIS A 140 -0.60 -7.06 -18.40
N GLY A 141 -1.70 -6.91 -17.67
CA GLY A 141 -3.04 -6.97 -18.23
C GLY A 141 -3.47 -5.65 -18.88
N ILE A 142 -4.78 -5.42 -18.99
CA ILE A 142 -5.31 -4.31 -19.77
C ILE A 142 -5.74 -3.18 -18.84
N VAL A 143 -5.22 -1.99 -19.11
CA VAL A 143 -5.71 -0.77 -18.49
C VAL A 143 -6.97 -0.30 -19.24
N LEU A 144 -8.07 -0.18 -18.50
CA LEU A 144 -9.40 0.18 -18.94
C LEU A 144 -9.69 1.64 -18.57
N GLY A 145 -10.51 2.28 -19.40
CA GLY A 145 -11.10 3.58 -19.10
C GLY A 145 -12.08 3.51 -17.93
N SER A 146 -12.54 4.66 -17.46
CA SER A 146 -13.48 4.77 -16.32
C SER A 146 -14.84 4.10 -16.60
N ASP A 147 -15.14 3.83 -17.87
CA ASP A 147 -16.32 3.10 -18.35
C ASP A 147 -16.13 1.58 -18.41
N GLY A 148 -14.95 1.06 -18.02
CA GLY A 148 -14.61 -0.35 -18.07
C GLY A 148 -14.28 -0.87 -19.48
N GLN A 149 -14.25 -0.02 -20.50
CA GLN A 149 -13.79 -0.40 -21.84
C GLN A 149 -12.30 -0.16 -22.00
N LYS A 150 -11.66 -0.82 -22.97
CA LYS A 150 -10.25 -0.57 -23.27
C LYS A 150 -10.04 0.91 -23.58
N MET A 151 -9.03 1.53 -22.95
CA MET A 151 -8.73 2.93 -23.22
C MET A 151 -8.45 3.17 -24.70
N SER A 152 -9.04 4.23 -25.26
CA SER A 152 -8.70 4.67 -26.61
C SER A 152 -8.80 6.19 -26.75
N LYS A 153 -7.91 6.76 -27.56
CA LYS A 153 -7.91 8.20 -27.88
C LYS A 153 -9.23 8.64 -28.55
N SER A 154 -9.88 7.74 -29.28
CA SER A 154 -11.17 8.02 -29.94
C SER A 154 -12.34 8.08 -28.95
N LEU A 155 -12.33 7.22 -27.92
CA LEU A 155 -13.39 7.21 -26.90
C LEU A 155 -13.18 8.26 -25.82
N ARG A 156 -11.93 8.73 -25.61
CA ARG A 156 -11.55 9.65 -24.51
C ARG A 156 -12.12 9.20 -23.17
N ASN A 157 -12.15 7.89 -22.95
CA ASN A 157 -12.77 7.25 -21.79
C ASN A 157 -11.82 7.13 -20.60
N TYR A 158 -10.78 7.94 -20.54
CA TYR A 158 -9.75 7.87 -19.49
C TYR A 158 -9.50 9.26 -18.90
N PRO A 159 -9.15 9.35 -17.59
CA PRO A 159 -8.75 10.62 -16.98
C PRO A 159 -7.58 11.25 -17.75
N ASP A 160 -7.61 12.57 -17.93
CA ASP A 160 -6.48 13.25 -18.57
C ASP A 160 -5.23 13.09 -17.70
N VAL A 161 -4.18 12.50 -18.28
CA VAL A 161 -2.93 12.18 -17.55
C VAL A 161 -2.27 13.45 -17.03
N SER A 162 -2.36 14.56 -17.79
CA SER A 162 -1.77 15.85 -17.40
C SER A 162 -2.51 16.42 -16.19
N GLU A 163 -3.85 16.35 -16.18
CA GLU A 163 -4.67 16.78 -15.04
C GLU A 163 -4.36 15.93 -13.78
N VAL A 164 -4.20 14.61 -13.94
CA VAL A 164 -3.80 13.73 -12.85
C VAL A 164 -2.42 14.13 -12.30
N PHE A 165 -1.44 14.41 -13.17
CA PHE A 165 -0.12 14.84 -12.72
C PHE A 165 -0.15 16.19 -12.00
N GLU A 166 -0.93 17.16 -12.47
CA GLU A 166 -1.06 18.47 -11.83
C GLU A 166 -1.78 18.38 -10.48
N ARG A 167 -2.79 17.52 -10.37
CA ARG A 167 -3.62 17.40 -9.17
C ARG A 167 -3.05 16.48 -8.10
N ASP A 168 -2.64 15.27 -8.49
CA ASP A 168 -2.27 14.20 -7.56
C ASP A 168 -0.76 13.89 -7.59
N GLY A 169 -0.05 14.27 -8.66
CA GLY A 169 1.39 14.03 -8.83
C GLY A 169 1.72 12.71 -9.52
N ALA A 170 2.95 12.60 -10.06
CA ALA A 170 3.38 11.42 -10.79
C ALA A 170 3.50 10.16 -9.92
N ASP A 171 3.90 10.31 -8.65
CA ASP A 171 3.99 9.18 -7.71
C ASP A 171 2.62 8.59 -7.37
N ALA A 172 1.55 9.39 -7.36
CA ALA A 172 0.19 8.89 -7.18
C ALA A 172 -0.20 7.91 -8.30
N MET A 173 0.10 8.30 -9.55
CA MET A 173 -0.18 7.45 -10.71
C MET A 173 0.70 6.20 -10.73
N ARG A 174 2.00 6.33 -10.42
CA ARG A 174 2.92 5.19 -10.32
C ARG A 174 2.47 4.21 -9.25
N TRP A 175 2.17 4.70 -8.05
CA TRP A 175 1.70 3.88 -6.94
C TRP A 175 0.41 3.15 -7.33
N PHE A 176 -0.58 3.86 -7.88
CA PHE A 176 -1.85 3.27 -8.30
C PHE A 176 -1.66 2.12 -9.31
N LEU A 177 -0.81 2.31 -10.33
CA LEU A 177 -0.57 1.27 -11.34
C LEU A 177 0.22 0.09 -10.77
N LEU A 178 1.32 0.36 -10.07
CA LEU A 178 2.27 -0.66 -9.57
C LEU A 178 1.72 -1.44 -8.36
N SER A 179 0.77 -0.87 -7.62
CA SER A 179 0.07 -1.56 -6.53
C SER A 179 -1.11 -2.42 -6.99
N SER A 180 -1.44 -2.40 -8.29
CA SER A 180 -2.66 -3.01 -8.79
C SER A 180 -2.46 -4.40 -9.43
N SER A 181 -3.57 -5.12 -9.58
CA SER A 181 -3.59 -6.42 -10.27
C SER A 181 -3.20 -6.37 -11.75
N VAL A 182 -3.04 -5.19 -12.36
CA VAL A 182 -2.61 -5.08 -13.77
C VAL A 182 -1.24 -5.73 -13.99
N ILE A 183 -0.33 -5.60 -13.03
CA ILE A 183 1.02 -6.18 -13.10
C ILE A 183 0.94 -7.72 -13.11
N ARG A 184 -0.09 -8.29 -12.50
CA ARG A 184 -0.36 -9.73 -12.47
C ARG A 184 -1.27 -10.21 -13.63
N GLY A 185 -1.33 -9.46 -14.73
CA GLY A 185 -2.12 -9.83 -15.91
C GLY A 185 -3.61 -9.51 -15.82
N GLY A 186 -4.07 -8.92 -14.71
CA GLY A 186 -5.47 -8.52 -14.50
C GLY A 186 -5.88 -7.26 -15.25
N ASN A 187 -7.17 -6.97 -15.31
CA ASN A 187 -7.66 -5.69 -15.83
C ASN A 187 -7.70 -4.63 -14.71
N LEU A 188 -7.37 -3.39 -15.06
CA LEU A 188 -7.45 -2.25 -14.14
C LEU A 188 -8.31 -1.14 -14.74
N VAL A 189 -9.38 -0.78 -14.04
CA VAL A 189 -10.17 0.42 -14.37
C VAL A 189 -9.50 1.63 -13.74
N VAL A 190 -9.10 2.60 -14.56
CA VAL A 190 -8.48 3.84 -14.05
C VAL A 190 -9.57 4.81 -13.64
N THR A 191 -9.61 5.10 -12.34
CA THR A 191 -10.50 6.11 -11.77
C THR A 191 -9.68 7.15 -11.00
N GLU A 192 -10.15 8.38 -11.01
CA GLU A 192 -9.55 9.44 -10.20
C GLU A 192 -9.60 9.14 -8.70
N GLU A 193 -10.66 8.48 -8.26
CA GLU A 193 -10.82 8.04 -6.88
C GLU A 193 -9.74 7.02 -6.48
N GLY A 194 -9.47 6.01 -7.31
CA GLY A 194 -8.44 5.01 -7.04
C GLY A 194 -7.03 5.62 -6.98
N ILE A 195 -6.74 6.62 -7.82
CA ILE A 195 -5.47 7.35 -7.77
C ILE A 195 -5.34 8.13 -6.44
N ARG A 196 -6.39 8.83 -6.02
CA ARG A 196 -6.42 9.54 -4.74
C ARG A 196 -6.34 8.61 -3.53
N GLU A 197 -6.91 7.41 -3.62
CA GLU A 197 -6.76 6.38 -2.59
C GLU A 197 -5.30 5.95 -2.46
N GLY A 198 -4.57 5.79 -3.56
CA GLY A 198 -3.13 5.53 -3.54
C GLY A 198 -2.34 6.61 -2.78
N VAL A 199 -2.68 7.88 -3.00
CA VAL A 199 -2.10 9.02 -2.25
C VAL A 199 -2.36 8.92 -0.76
N ARG A 200 -3.60 8.59 -0.37
CA ARG A 200 -4.01 8.47 1.04
C ARG A 200 -3.41 7.23 1.72
N ALA A 201 -3.17 6.17 0.96
CA ALA A 201 -2.68 4.90 1.48
C ALA A 201 -1.22 4.96 1.93
N PHE A 202 -0.37 5.72 1.23
CA PHE A 202 1.07 5.77 1.54
C PHE A 202 1.67 7.18 1.53
N LEU A 203 1.47 7.95 0.46
CA LEU A 203 2.19 9.22 0.27
C LEU A 203 1.90 10.22 1.40
N LEU A 204 0.62 10.42 1.75
CA LEU A 204 0.23 11.33 2.83
C LEU A 204 0.72 10.86 4.21
N PRO A 205 0.52 9.59 4.62
CA PRO A 205 1.10 9.07 5.87
C PRO A 205 2.62 9.24 5.96
N PHE A 206 3.34 8.96 4.86
CA PHE A 206 4.79 9.08 4.80
C PHE A 206 5.24 10.53 4.96
N TRP A 207 4.65 11.46 4.19
CA TRP A 207 4.92 12.90 4.32
C TRP A 207 4.57 13.44 5.71
N SER A 208 3.43 13.03 6.25
CA SER A 208 2.97 13.43 7.59
C SER A 208 3.96 13.00 8.67
N THR A 209 4.55 11.80 8.54
CA THR A 209 5.54 11.29 9.49
C THR A 209 6.88 12.02 9.35
N TYR A 210 7.32 12.33 8.14
CA TYR A 210 8.48 13.20 7.91
C TYR A 210 8.28 14.58 8.51
N TYR A 211 7.13 15.21 8.24
CA TYR A 211 6.78 16.50 8.80
C TYR A 211 6.76 16.47 10.33
N PHE A 212 6.16 15.42 10.92
CA PHE A 212 6.19 15.20 12.36
C PHE A 212 7.62 15.18 12.90
N LEU A 213 8.53 14.39 12.32
CA LEU A 213 9.93 14.35 12.76
C LEU A 213 10.57 15.76 12.66
N SER A 214 10.37 16.47 11.54
CA SER A 214 10.94 17.80 11.34
C SER A 214 10.49 18.84 12.37
N LEU A 215 9.30 18.68 12.95
CA LEU A 215 8.79 19.57 13.99
C LEU A 215 9.45 19.34 15.36
N TYR A 216 9.82 18.09 15.67
CA TYR A 216 10.31 17.71 17.00
C TYR A 216 11.81 17.51 17.07
N ILE A 217 12.49 17.41 15.93
CA ILE A 217 13.93 17.16 15.91
C ILE A 217 14.74 18.34 16.44
N GLY A 218 14.24 19.58 16.29
CA GLY A 218 14.91 20.78 16.79
C GLY A 218 16.35 20.90 16.28
N ASP A 219 17.28 21.12 17.21
CA ASP A 219 18.73 21.20 16.93
C ASP A 219 19.44 19.83 17.04
N HIS A 220 18.71 18.73 17.31
CA HIS A 220 19.30 17.40 17.42
C HIS A 220 19.73 16.89 16.04
N GLU A 221 20.98 16.45 15.91
CA GLU A 221 21.45 15.75 14.71
C GLU A 221 21.10 14.26 14.84
N PRO A 222 20.11 13.76 14.09
CA PRO A 222 19.66 12.38 14.26
C PRO A 222 20.73 11.39 13.82
N GLN A 223 20.82 10.28 14.57
CA GLN A 223 21.76 9.22 14.28
C GLN A 223 21.03 7.96 13.81
N TRP A 224 21.61 7.29 12.81
CA TRP A 224 21.16 5.97 12.42
C TRP A 224 21.52 4.97 13.51
N ARG A 225 20.53 4.26 14.07
CA ARG A 225 20.72 3.29 15.15
C ARG A 225 19.61 2.26 15.22
N THR A 226 19.93 1.09 15.78
CA THR A 226 19.00 -0.05 15.87
C THR A 226 19.00 -0.72 17.24
N ASP A 227 19.52 -0.04 18.27
CA ASP A 227 19.82 -0.58 19.60
C ASP A 227 18.96 0.01 20.74
N SER A 228 17.88 0.74 20.43
CA SER A 228 16.98 1.27 21.46
C SER A 228 16.39 0.15 22.32
N SER A 229 16.34 0.38 23.63
CA SER A 229 15.78 -0.58 24.58
C SER A 229 14.27 -0.45 24.76
N HIS A 230 13.68 0.66 24.30
CA HIS A 230 12.26 0.92 24.45
C HIS A 230 11.43 -0.05 23.61
N VAL A 231 10.34 -0.56 24.17
CA VAL A 231 9.55 -1.64 23.57
C VAL A 231 8.96 -1.29 22.20
N LEU A 232 8.47 -0.06 22.03
CA LEU A 232 7.92 0.40 20.75
C LEU A 232 9.01 0.61 19.69
N ASP A 233 10.22 0.98 20.11
CA ASP A 233 11.36 1.22 19.20
C ASP A 233 11.89 -0.11 18.68
N ARG A 234 12.11 -1.07 19.60
CA ARG A 234 12.46 -2.45 19.24
C ARG A 234 11.45 -3.06 18.28
N TYR A 235 10.16 -2.83 18.55
CA TYR A 235 9.10 -3.34 17.68
C TYR A 235 9.13 -2.71 16.28
N ILE A 236 9.22 -1.38 16.16
CA ILE A 236 9.24 -0.76 14.83
C ILE A 236 10.51 -1.10 14.05
N LEU A 237 11.66 -1.23 14.73
CA LEU A 237 12.92 -1.66 14.11
C LEU A 237 12.87 -3.12 13.64
N ALA A 238 12.27 -4.02 14.43
CA ALA A 238 12.02 -5.40 14.00
C ALA A 238 11.00 -5.47 12.85
N LYS A 239 9.99 -4.61 12.84
CA LYS A 239 9.10 -4.45 11.69
C LYS A 239 9.83 -3.90 10.46
N THR A 240 10.87 -3.08 10.63
CA THR A 240 11.71 -2.60 9.53
C THR A 240 12.56 -3.73 8.95
N HIS A 241 13.10 -4.64 9.78
CA HIS A 241 13.71 -5.89 9.30
C HIS A 241 12.74 -6.66 8.38
N ASP A 242 11.50 -6.88 8.83
CA ASP A 242 10.49 -7.63 8.08
C ASP A 242 10.06 -6.89 6.81
N LEU A 243 9.94 -5.55 6.86
CA LEU A 243 9.67 -4.73 5.68
C LEU A 243 10.73 -4.93 4.61
N VAL A 244 12.01 -4.76 4.97
CA VAL A 244 13.12 -4.88 4.03
C VAL A 244 13.15 -6.29 3.45
N THR A 245 13.03 -7.32 4.30
CA THR A 245 13.00 -8.73 3.89
C THR A 245 11.87 -8.99 2.90
N ASN A 246 10.63 -8.67 3.28
CA ASN A 246 9.44 -8.96 2.48
C ASN A 246 9.46 -8.19 1.15
N VAL A 247 9.78 -6.89 1.16
CA VAL A 247 9.80 -6.10 -0.08
C VAL A 247 10.90 -6.57 -1.03
N THR A 248 12.07 -6.97 -0.50
CA THR A 248 13.14 -7.58 -1.30
C THR A 248 12.63 -8.84 -1.99
N GLU A 249 12.01 -9.77 -1.24
CA GLU A 249 11.44 -10.99 -1.81
C GLU A 249 10.38 -10.70 -2.88
N GLN A 250 9.51 -9.71 -2.67
CA GLN A 250 8.49 -9.35 -3.65
C GLN A 250 9.11 -8.74 -4.92
N PHE A 251 10.15 -7.90 -4.82
CA PHE A 251 10.82 -7.36 -6.00
C PHE A 251 11.64 -8.41 -6.76
N GLU A 252 12.31 -9.33 -6.07
CA GLU A 252 12.98 -10.48 -6.69
C GLU A 252 11.97 -11.39 -7.41
N ALA A 253 10.74 -11.51 -6.88
CA ALA A 253 9.63 -12.21 -7.52
C ALA A 253 8.90 -11.38 -8.60
N LEU A 254 9.33 -10.14 -8.87
CA LEU A 254 8.71 -9.21 -9.81
C LEU A 254 7.23 -8.88 -9.46
N ASP A 255 6.88 -8.86 -8.17
CA ASP A 255 5.54 -8.65 -7.65
C ASP A 255 5.39 -7.28 -6.96
N SER A 256 5.45 -6.22 -7.75
CA SER A 256 5.29 -4.85 -7.23
C SER A 256 3.98 -4.61 -6.45
N PRO A 257 2.84 -5.26 -6.77
CA PRO A 257 1.63 -5.13 -5.96
C PRO A 257 1.81 -5.55 -4.50
N MET A 258 2.50 -6.67 -4.26
CA MET A 258 2.76 -7.14 -2.90
C MET A 258 3.82 -6.29 -2.20
N ALA A 259 4.84 -5.84 -2.92
CA ALA A 259 5.80 -4.87 -2.38
C ALA A 259 5.08 -3.60 -1.90
N ALA A 260 4.18 -3.05 -2.72
CA ALA A 260 3.37 -1.88 -2.37
C ALA A 260 2.46 -2.15 -1.16
N SER A 261 1.88 -3.35 -1.06
CA SER A 261 1.08 -3.76 0.10
C SER A 261 1.92 -3.76 1.37
N ALA A 262 3.09 -4.39 1.35
CA ALA A 262 3.98 -4.46 2.51
C ALA A 262 4.43 -3.06 2.98
N ILE A 263 4.75 -2.16 2.05
CA ILE A 263 5.10 -0.77 2.36
C ILE A 263 3.91 -0.01 2.96
N ARG A 264 2.71 -0.15 2.40
CA ARG A 264 1.48 0.47 2.94
C ARG A 264 1.19 -0.01 4.34
N ASP A 265 1.25 -1.32 4.57
CA ASP A 265 0.91 -1.93 5.85
C ASP A 265 1.95 -1.53 6.92
N PHE A 266 3.23 -1.42 6.55
CA PHE A 266 4.26 -0.85 7.42
C PHE A 266 4.02 0.63 7.72
N ALA A 267 3.66 1.44 6.73
CA ALA A 267 3.39 2.87 6.91
C ALA A 267 2.20 3.12 7.86
N ASP A 268 1.19 2.24 7.83
CA ASP A 268 0.10 2.24 8.82
C ASP A 268 0.63 1.96 10.24
N VAL A 269 1.47 0.94 10.43
CA VAL A 269 2.09 0.65 11.72
C VAL A 269 2.90 1.84 12.22
N LEU A 270 3.74 2.42 11.35
CA LEU A 270 4.57 3.56 11.67
C LEU A 270 3.73 4.76 12.14
N THR A 271 2.69 5.11 11.38
CA THR A 271 1.91 6.32 11.63
C THR A 271 0.88 6.14 12.74
N ASN A 272 0.04 5.10 12.62
CA ASN A 272 -1.15 4.92 13.46
C ASN A 272 -0.86 4.16 14.75
N TRP A 273 0.31 3.53 14.87
CA TRP A 273 0.75 2.87 16.09
C TRP A 273 1.98 3.54 16.70
N TYR A 274 3.14 3.47 16.04
CA TYR A 274 4.40 3.90 16.62
C TYR A 274 4.44 5.40 16.94
N VAL A 275 4.22 6.26 15.94
CA VAL A 275 4.24 7.73 16.10
C VAL A 275 3.14 8.18 17.06
N ARG A 276 1.91 7.68 16.88
CA ARG A 276 0.77 8.05 17.72
C ARG A 276 1.00 7.71 19.20
N ARG A 277 1.54 6.52 19.50
CA ARG A 277 1.77 6.09 20.89
C ARG A 277 3.05 6.64 21.50
N SER A 278 4.03 7.00 20.69
CA SER A 278 5.29 7.58 21.16
C SER A 278 5.24 9.10 21.25
N ARG A 279 4.11 9.76 20.96
CA ARG A 279 4.02 11.22 20.80
C ARG A 279 4.53 12.00 22.01
N ASP A 280 4.24 11.53 23.21
CA ASP A 280 4.69 12.17 24.45
C ASP A 280 6.22 12.15 24.60
N ARG A 281 6.88 11.11 24.07
CA ARG A 281 8.35 10.99 24.05
C ARG A 281 9.01 12.05 23.18
N PHE A 282 8.32 12.50 22.11
CA PHE A 282 8.81 13.58 21.24
C PHE A 282 8.54 14.98 21.84
N TRP A 283 7.49 15.13 22.65
CA TRP A 283 7.12 16.42 23.26
C TRP A 283 8.04 16.87 24.38
N GLU A 284 8.58 15.93 25.17
CA GLU A 284 9.49 16.28 26.25
C GLU A 284 10.89 16.68 25.75
N GLY A 285 11.15 16.53 24.44
CA GLY A 285 12.39 16.95 23.77
C GLY A 285 13.66 16.27 24.29
N SER A 286 13.51 15.25 25.14
CA SER A 286 14.58 14.61 25.90
C SER A 286 14.87 13.17 25.45
N ASP A 287 13.95 12.54 24.72
CA ASP A 287 14.08 11.17 24.25
C ASP A 287 14.72 11.13 22.85
N THR A 288 16.05 11.19 22.84
CA THR A 288 16.83 11.09 21.60
C THR A 288 16.71 9.70 20.96
N ASP A 289 16.46 8.66 21.74
CA ASP A 289 16.28 7.29 21.23
C ASP A 289 15.06 7.23 20.30
N ALA A 290 13.96 7.89 20.65
CA ALA A 290 12.75 7.97 19.82
C ALA A 290 13.00 8.72 18.49
N LEU A 291 13.75 9.84 18.54
CA LEU A 291 14.12 10.65 17.38
C LEU A 291 15.01 9.87 16.41
N ASP A 292 16.08 9.27 16.92
CA ASP A 292 17.05 8.49 16.15
C ASP A 292 16.41 7.22 15.56
N THR A 293 15.52 6.57 16.31
CA THR A 293 14.76 5.42 15.82
C THR A 293 13.83 5.83 14.67
N LEU A 294 13.08 6.92 14.83
CA LEU A 294 12.18 7.40 13.78
C LEU A 294 12.95 7.84 12.52
N TYR A 295 14.10 8.50 12.70
CA TYR A 295 15.01 8.83 11.61
C TYR A 295 15.47 7.57 10.86
N THR A 296 15.97 6.57 11.59
CA THR A 296 16.43 5.28 11.03
C THR A 296 15.35 4.60 10.21
N VAL A 297 14.12 4.56 10.75
CA VAL A 297 12.96 3.96 10.09
C VAL A 297 12.55 4.74 8.84
N LEU A 298 12.47 6.07 8.90
CA LEU A 298 12.09 6.91 7.76
C LEU A 298 13.12 6.86 6.62
N GLU A 299 14.40 6.91 6.96
CA GLU A 299 15.51 6.79 6.02
C GLU A 299 15.44 5.45 5.27
N THR A 300 15.24 4.36 6.00
CA THR A 300 15.13 3.01 5.43
C THR A 300 13.87 2.87 4.58
N LEU A 301 12.72 3.35 5.07
CA LEU A 301 11.46 3.32 4.35
C LEU A 301 11.55 4.08 3.03
N ALA A 302 12.24 5.22 2.99
CA ALA A 302 12.46 5.97 1.76
C ALA A 302 13.23 5.16 0.72
N ARG A 303 14.32 4.48 1.12
CA ARG A 303 15.08 3.60 0.22
C ARG A 303 14.25 2.44 -0.32
N VAL A 304 13.48 1.78 0.55
CA VAL A 304 12.61 0.64 0.16
C VAL A 304 11.49 1.09 -0.79
N ALA A 305 10.90 2.26 -0.55
CA ALA A 305 9.78 2.76 -1.35
C ALA A 305 10.19 3.48 -2.65
N ALA A 306 11.47 3.83 -2.81
CA ALA A 306 11.97 4.61 -3.94
C ALA A 306 11.61 4.05 -5.34
N PRO A 307 11.62 2.72 -5.58
CA PRO A 307 11.19 2.16 -6.87
C PRO A 307 9.72 2.45 -7.21
N LEU A 308 8.85 2.61 -6.21
CA LEU A 308 7.40 2.82 -6.38
C LEU A 308 6.99 4.29 -6.34
N ALA A 309 7.64 5.10 -5.51
CA ALA A 309 7.30 6.52 -5.29
C ALA A 309 8.58 7.38 -5.28
N PRO A 310 9.27 7.53 -6.42
CA PRO A 310 10.61 8.11 -6.47
C PRO A 310 10.67 9.57 -6.03
N LEU A 311 9.66 10.39 -6.32
CA LEU A 311 9.75 11.83 -6.09
C LEU A 311 9.58 12.19 -4.61
N ILE A 312 8.59 11.61 -3.93
CA ILE A 312 8.36 11.84 -2.50
C ILE A 312 9.46 11.23 -1.64
N THR A 313 9.99 10.07 -2.03
CA THR A 313 11.08 9.42 -1.30
C THR A 313 12.38 10.21 -1.43
N GLU A 314 12.66 10.78 -2.61
CA GLU A 314 13.77 11.71 -2.80
C GLU A 314 13.65 12.93 -1.87
N GLU A 315 12.50 13.60 -1.86
CA GLU A 315 12.29 14.80 -1.05
C GLU A 315 12.42 14.50 0.46
N VAL A 316 11.77 13.43 0.94
CA VAL A 316 11.84 13.04 2.35
C VAL A 316 13.25 12.61 2.74
N TRP A 317 13.90 11.76 1.94
CA TRP A 317 15.23 11.24 2.26
C TRP A 317 16.28 12.34 2.26
N ARG A 318 16.25 13.26 1.28
CA ARG A 318 17.14 14.42 1.27
C ARG A 318 16.85 15.37 2.42
N GLY A 319 15.57 15.57 2.75
CA GLY A 319 15.15 16.41 3.87
C GLY A 319 15.68 15.93 5.23
N ILE A 320 15.72 14.62 5.47
CA ILE A 320 16.21 14.08 6.75
C ILE A 320 17.73 13.80 6.75
N THR A 321 18.33 13.40 5.63
CA THR A 321 19.75 12.98 5.59
C THR A 321 20.70 14.07 5.10
N GLY A 322 20.22 15.05 4.32
CA GLY A 322 21.07 15.99 3.60
C GLY A 322 21.90 15.38 2.46
N GLY A 323 21.69 14.10 2.12
CA GLY A 323 22.44 13.41 1.07
C GLY A 323 22.08 13.86 -0.35
N GLU A 324 22.80 13.32 -1.34
CA GLU A 324 22.64 13.68 -2.75
C GLU A 324 21.29 13.23 -3.33
N SER A 325 21.00 11.93 -3.28
CA SER A 325 19.74 11.35 -3.76
C SER A 325 19.54 9.94 -3.18
N VAL A 326 18.29 9.59 -2.85
CA VAL A 326 17.94 8.24 -2.41
C VAL A 326 18.20 7.19 -3.50
N HIS A 327 18.12 7.60 -4.77
CA HIS A 327 18.28 6.72 -5.93
C HIS A 327 19.72 6.30 -6.19
N LEU A 328 20.70 6.90 -5.49
CA LEU A 328 22.11 6.53 -5.55
C LEU A 328 22.55 5.67 -4.36
N THR A 329 21.62 5.36 -3.45
CA THR A 329 21.91 4.57 -2.25
C THR A 329 21.89 3.08 -2.54
N ASN A 330 22.60 2.30 -1.70
CA ASN A 330 22.47 0.85 -1.71
C ASN A 330 21.12 0.44 -1.11
N TRP A 331 20.56 -0.64 -1.67
CA TRP A 331 19.40 -1.30 -1.08
C TRP A 331 19.68 -1.69 0.38
N PRO A 332 18.76 -1.43 1.33
CA PRO A 332 18.98 -1.74 2.73
C PRO A 332 19.17 -3.25 2.97
N ASN A 333 20.05 -3.60 3.90
CA ASN A 333 20.27 -4.98 4.30
C ASN A 333 19.42 -5.29 5.54
N PRO A 334 18.53 -6.31 5.51
CA PRO A 334 17.71 -6.64 6.67
C PRO A 334 18.55 -7.03 7.90
N ALA A 335 19.75 -7.57 7.72
CA ALA A 335 20.63 -7.95 8.81
C ALA A 335 21.14 -6.78 9.67
N ASP A 336 20.95 -5.54 9.22
CA ASP A 336 21.32 -4.33 9.98
C ASP A 336 20.29 -3.99 11.08
N PHE A 337 19.13 -4.67 11.07
CA PHE A 337 18.01 -4.45 11.99
C PHE A 337 17.83 -5.63 12.96
N PRO A 338 17.33 -5.40 14.19
CA PRO A 338 17.07 -6.47 15.15
C PRO A 338 15.99 -7.40 14.62
N HIS A 339 16.28 -8.70 14.60
CA HIS A 339 15.30 -9.73 14.30
C HIS A 339 14.68 -10.25 15.61
N ASP A 340 13.44 -9.84 15.88
CA ASP A 340 12.68 -10.22 17.08
C ASP A 340 11.26 -10.66 16.70
N GLY A 341 11.16 -11.80 16.02
CA GLY A 341 9.88 -12.32 15.53
C GLY A 341 8.85 -12.60 16.65
N ALA A 342 9.31 -12.91 17.87
CA ALA A 342 8.42 -13.09 19.02
C ALA A 342 7.77 -11.77 19.46
N LEU A 343 8.56 -10.69 19.55
CA LEU A 343 8.04 -9.34 19.83
C LEU A 343 7.08 -8.87 18.73
N VAL A 344 7.46 -9.08 17.46
CA VAL A 344 6.60 -8.68 16.33
C VAL A 344 5.26 -9.39 16.38
N ALA A 345 5.24 -10.72 16.55
CA ALA A 345 4.01 -11.50 16.62
C ALA A 345 3.11 -11.08 17.80
N ALA A 346 3.71 -10.85 18.98
CA ALA A 346 2.97 -10.41 20.15
C ALA A 346 2.39 -8.99 19.98
N MET A 347 3.17 -8.05 19.46
CA MET A 347 2.70 -6.67 19.28
C MET A 347 1.71 -6.52 18.11
N ASP A 348 1.81 -7.32 17.05
CA ASP A 348 0.77 -7.39 16.02
C ASP A 348 -0.55 -7.90 16.61
N SER A 349 -0.48 -8.92 17.46
CA SER A 349 -1.67 -9.43 18.18
C SER A 349 -2.25 -8.37 19.11
N VAL A 350 -1.41 -7.57 19.79
CA VAL A 350 -1.85 -6.41 20.57
C VAL A 350 -2.57 -5.37 19.70
N ARG A 351 -2.04 -5.04 18.52
CA ARG A 351 -2.66 -4.10 17.56
C ARG A 351 -4.01 -4.61 17.06
N GLU A 352 -4.10 -5.90 16.81
CA GLU A 352 -5.33 -6.56 16.40
C GLU A 352 -6.39 -6.52 17.51
N VAL A 353 -6.02 -6.88 18.74
CA VAL A 353 -6.88 -6.80 19.92
C VAL A 353 -7.35 -5.36 20.16
N ALA A 354 -6.46 -4.36 20.02
CA ALA A 354 -6.83 -2.95 20.11
C ALA A 354 -7.86 -2.56 19.04
N SER A 355 -7.64 -2.98 17.79
CA SER A 355 -8.57 -2.71 16.69
C SER A 355 -9.95 -3.34 16.95
N ALA A 356 -9.98 -4.60 17.39
CA ALA A 356 -11.22 -5.30 17.75
C ALA A 356 -11.92 -4.64 18.95
N GLY A 357 -11.18 -4.28 20.00
CA GLY A 357 -11.73 -3.58 21.15
C GLY A 357 -12.34 -2.23 20.78
N LEU A 358 -11.68 -1.43 19.94
CA LEU A 358 -12.21 -0.15 19.44
C LEU A 358 -13.46 -0.34 18.58
N ALA A 359 -13.50 -1.40 17.77
CA ALA A 359 -14.68 -1.75 16.98
C ALA A 359 -15.87 -2.14 17.87
N LEU A 360 -15.65 -2.95 18.92
CA LEU A 360 -16.66 -3.27 19.93
C LEU A 360 -17.19 -2.00 20.63
N ARG A 361 -16.28 -1.12 21.07
CA ARG A 361 -16.64 0.17 21.66
C ARG A 361 -17.55 0.99 20.74
N LYS A 362 -17.19 1.08 19.46
CA LYS A 362 -17.97 1.82 18.45
C LYS A 362 -19.35 1.19 18.23
N ALA A 363 -19.43 -0.13 18.13
CA ALA A 363 -20.68 -0.86 17.92
C ALA A 363 -21.67 -0.65 19.08
N HIS A 364 -21.17 -0.49 20.30
CA HIS A 364 -21.97 -0.25 21.50
C HIS A 364 -22.08 1.25 21.89
N GLY A 365 -21.61 2.17 21.04
CA GLY A 365 -21.66 3.61 21.33
C GLY A 365 -20.78 4.08 22.50
N ALA A 366 -19.88 3.23 22.99
CA ALA A 366 -19.00 3.51 24.12
C ALA A 366 -17.75 4.29 23.67
N ARG A 367 -17.84 5.62 23.61
CA ARG A 367 -16.70 6.51 23.31
C ARG A 367 -15.45 6.16 24.13
N VAL A 368 -14.26 6.23 23.54
CA VAL A 368 -12.99 5.84 24.20
C VAL A 368 -12.74 6.60 25.51
N ARG A 369 -13.17 7.86 25.62
CA ARG A 369 -13.03 8.67 26.85
C ARG A 369 -13.81 8.11 28.05
N LEU A 370 -14.82 7.26 27.85
CA LEU A 370 -15.51 6.57 28.94
C LEU A 370 -14.66 5.37 29.38
N PRO A 371 -14.10 5.33 30.58
CA PRO A 371 -13.38 4.14 31.01
C PRO A 371 -14.35 2.95 31.13
N LEU A 372 -13.90 1.77 30.72
CA LEU A 372 -14.63 0.51 30.91
C LEU A 372 -13.89 -0.38 31.92
N SER A 373 -14.57 -1.35 32.52
CA SER A 373 -14.02 -2.16 33.60
C SER A 373 -12.92 -3.11 33.11
N ARG A 374 -13.20 -3.89 32.05
CA ARG A 374 -12.35 -5.01 31.67
C ARG A 374 -12.43 -5.34 30.19
N LEU A 375 -11.28 -5.68 29.64
CA LEU A 375 -11.14 -6.46 28.41
C LEU A 375 -10.62 -7.86 28.77
N SER A 376 -11.21 -8.91 28.22
CA SER A 376 -10.65 -10.26 28.28
C SER A 376 -10.23 -10.69 26.88
N ILE A 377 -9.00 -11.16 26.73
CA ILE A 377 -8.43 -11.64 25.48
C ILE A 377 -8.34 -13.14 25.59
N VAL A 378 -9.05 -13.86 24.73
CA VAL A 378 -9.00 -15.32 24.69
C VAL A 378 -8.28 -15.73 23.43
N THR A 379 -7.05 -16.23 23.55
CA THR A 379 -6.25 -16.66 22.40
C THR A 379 -5.24 -17.74 22.80
N ARG A 380 -4.64 -18.39 21.81
CA ARG A 380 -3.54 -19.33 22.05
C ARG A 380 -2.26 -18.54 22.33
N GLY A 381 -1.48 -18.98 23.33
CA GLY A 381 -0.28 -18.27 23.75
C GLY A 381 -0.59 -16.94 24.44
N ALA A 382 -1.68 -16.87 25.20
CA ALA A 382 -2.16 -15.65 25.85
C ALA A 382 -1.09 -15.02 26.76
N GLN A 383 -0.21 -15.85 27.35
CA GLN A 383 0.91 -15.40 28.18
C GLN A 383 1.87 -14.44 27.46
N ALA A 384 2.01 -14.55 26.13
CA ALA A 384 2.84 -13.64 25.35
C ALA A 384 2.29 -12.21 25.29
N LEU A 385 0.99 -12.01 25.58
CA LEU A 385 0.32 -10.70 25.55
C LEU A 385 0.33 -10.00 26.91
N GLU A 386 0.51 -10.74 28.01
CA GLU A 386 0.52 -10.20 29.38
C GLU A 386 1.48 -9.01 29.57
N PRO A 387 2.72 -9.03 29.04
CA PRO A 387 3.64 -7.90 29.17
C PRO A 387 3.15 -6.60 28.51
N TYR A 388 2.17 -6.69 27.62
CA TYR A 388 1.62 -5.57 26.85
C TYR A 388 0.19 -5.20 27.27
N ALA A 389 -0.29 -5.77 28.39
CA ALA A 389 -1.62 -5.48 28.94
C ALA A 389 -1.82 -3.97 29.21
N GLU A 390 -0.78 -3.28 29.67
CA GLU A 390 -0.81 -1.83 29.91
C GLU A 390 -1.07 -1.05 28.61
N ILE A 391 -0.37 -1.41 27.52
CA ILE A 391 -0.57 -0.82 26.19
C ILE A 391 -2.04 -0.93 25.76
N LEU A 392 -2.63 -2.12 25.91
CA LEU A 392 -4.04 -2.34 25.59
C LEU A 392 -4.99 -1.58 26.52
N SER A 393 -4.66 -1.53 27.81
CA SER A 393 -5.47 -0.84 28.81
C SER A 393 -5.59 0.65 28.53
N GLU A 394 -4.49 1.29 28.13
CA GLU A 394 -4.45 2.71 27.74
C GLU A 394 -5.15 2.94 26.41
N GLU A 395 -4.89 2.08 25.41
CA GLU A 395 -5.44 2.20 24.06
C GLU A 395 -6.97 2.12 24.08
N LEU A 396 -7.49 1.18 24.85
CA LEU A 396 -8.92 0.91 24.94
C LEU A 396 -9.59 1.64 26.10
N ASN A 397 -8.83 2.32 26.94
CA ASN A 397 -9.29 2.93 28.20
C ASN A 397 -10.14 1.94 29.03
N VAL A 398 -9.53 0.81 29.39
CA VAL A 398 -10.10 -0.21 30.27
C VAL A 398 -9.29 -0.28 31.57
N LYS A 399 -9.94 -0.59 32.71
CA LYS A 399 -9.26 -0.67 34.01
C LYS A 399 -8.42 -1.93 34.18
N SER A 400 -8.75 -2.99 33.46
CA SER A 400 -8.02 -4.26 33.50
C SER A 400 -8.06 -4.96 32.15
N VAL A 401 -6.97 -5.66 31.84
CA VAL A 401 -6.86 -6.55 30.69
C VAL A 401 -6.50 -7.93 31.22
N GLU A 402 -7.33 -8.92 30.92
CA GLU A 402 -7.11 -10.32 31.30
C GLU A 402 -6.76 -11.13 30.06
N CYS A 403 -5.62 -11.82 30.07
CA CYS A 403 -5.22 -12.73 29.01
C CYS A 403 -5.58 -14.16 29.43
N VAL A 404 -6.38 -14.85 28.63
CA VAL A 404 -6.90 -16.18 28.92
C VAL A 404 -6.51 -17.11 27.79
N GLU A 405 -5.91 -18.24 28.14
CA GLU A 405 -5.56 -19.26 27.16
C GLU A 405 -6.82 -19.86 26.53
N LEU A 406 -6.84 -19.96 25.20
CA LEU A 406 -7.94 -20.56 24.45
C LEU A 406 -7.92 -22.10 24.60
N ASP A 407 -8.96 -22.65 25.23
CA ASP A 407 -9.23 -24.09 25.32
C ASP A 407 -10.68 -24.43 24.89
N ASP A 408 -10.97 -25.73 24.71
CA ASP A 408 -12.27 -26.22 24.23
C ASP A 408 -13.45 -25.91 25.18
N SER A 409 -13.18 -25.51 26.43
CA SER A 409 -14.20 -25.17 27.42
C SER A 409 -14.57 -23.69 27.44
N VAL A 410 -13.75 -22.81 26.84
CA VAL A 410 -13.89 -21.36 27.00
C VAL A 410 -15.19 -20.83 26.37
N GLU A 411 -15.62 -21.36 25.23
CA GLU A 411 -16.89 -20.95 24.59
C GLU A 411 -18.08 -21.20 25.54
N SER A 412 -18.10 -22.35 26.24
CA SER A 412 -19.13 -22.67 27.22
C SER A 412 -19.02 -21.87 28.53
N ARG A 413 -17.79 -21.58 28.97
CA ARG A 413 -17.52 -20.83 30.21
C ARG A 413 -18.01 -19.38 30.13
N TRP A 414 -17.97 -18.79 28.94
CA TRP A 414 -18.35 -17.39 28.71
C TRP A 414 -19.69 -17.24 27.99
N GLY A 415 -20.45 -18.33 27.80
CA GLY A 415 -21.76 -18.31 27.15
C GLY A 415 -21.70 -17.74 25.73
N ILE A 416 -20.67 -18.11 24.96
CA ILE A 416 -20.45 -17.58 23.63
C ILE A 416 -21.20 -18.46 22.62
N GLY A 417 -22.31 -17.93 22.11
CA GLY A 417 -23.00 -18.46 20.95
C GLY A 417 -22.33 -18.01 19.65
N LYS A 418 -22.48 -18.81 18.60
CA LYS A 418 -22.12 -18.42 17.23
C LYS A 418 -23.38 -18.15 16.44
N LYS A 419 -23.33 -17.15 15.56
CA LYS A 419 -24.41 -16.80 14.65
C LYS A 419 -23.84 -16.65 13.25
N LEU A 420 -24.40 -17.39 12.31
CA LEU A 420 -24.03 -17.32 10.90
C LEU A 420 -24.93 -16.32 10.17
N ILE A 421 -24.33 -15.36 9.48
CA ILE A 421 -25.02 -14.39 8.62
C ILE A 421 -24.67 -14.68 7.14
N PRO A 422 -25.61 -15.21 6.35
CA PRO A 422 -25.36 -15.43 4.92
C PRO A 422 -25.32 -14.12 4.12
N ASN A 423 -24.32 -13.96 3.25
CA ASN A 423 -24.22 -12.85 2.31
C ASN A 423 -25.01 -13.17 1.03
N ALA A 424 -26.26 -12.73 0.99
CA ALA A 424 -27.16 -13.01 -0.14
C ALA A 424 -26.61 -12.55 -1.50
N ARG A 425 -25.81 -11.46 -1.53
CA ARG A 425 -25.25 -10.91 -2.77
C ARG A 425 -24.11 -11.77 -3.31
N ALA A 426 -23.26 -12.28 -2.42
CA ALA A 426 -22.17 -13.19 -2.78
C ALA A 426 -22.68 -14.59 -3.14
N LEU A 427 -23.72 -15.07 -2.44
CA LEU A 427 -24.33 -16.38 -2.69
C LEU A 427 -25.13 -16.43 -4.01
N GLY A 428 -25.74 -15.31 -4.42
CA GLY A 428 -26.64 -15.22 -5.56
C GLY A 428 -26.11 -15.82 -6.88
N PRO A 429 -24.91 -15.44 -7.34
CA PRO A 429 -24.31 -15.98 -8.58
C PRO A 429 -24.15 -17.49 -8.60
N ARG A 430 -23.86 -18.12 -7.45
CA ARG A 430 -23.60 -19.56 -7.34
C ARG A 430 -24.85 -20.37 -7.01
N LEU A 431 -25.64 -19.91 -6.02
CA LEU A 431 -26.72 -20.68 -5.42
C LEU A 431 -28.13 -20.29 -5.89
N GLY A 432 -28.28 -19.14 -6.56
CA GLY A 432 -29.56 -18.71 -7.15
C GLY A 432 -30.75 -18.80 -6.19
N LYS A 433 -31.69 -19.70 -6.46
CA LYS A 433 -32.91 -19.88 -5.64
C LYS A 433 -32.65 -20.50 -4.26
N GLN A 434 -31.54 -21.21 -4.06
CA GLN A 434 -31.21 -21.85 -2.78
C GLN A 434 -30.82 -20.82 -1.70
N VAL A 435 -30.51 -19.58 -2.07
CA VAL A 435 -30.15 -18.50 -1.11
C VAL A 435 -31.21 -18.33 -0.02
N GLN A 436 -32.50 -18.45 -0.35
CA GLN A 436 -33.58 -18.35 0.64
C GLN A 436 -33.57 -19.53 1.63
N THR A 437 -33.21 -20.72 1.17
CA THR A 437 -33.02 -21.90 2.02
C THR A 437 -31.84 -21.71 2.96
N ILE A 438 -30.71 -21.18 2.47
CA ILE A 438 -29.53 -20.88 3.30
C ILE A 438 -29.85 -19.83 4.37
N ILE A 439 -30.53 -18.74 4.02
CA ILE A 439 -30.94 -17.71 4.98
C ILE A 439 -31.87 -18.29 6.06
N ALA A 440 -32.84 -19.11 5.66
CA ALA A 440 -33.76 -19.75 6.60
C ALA A 440 -33.04 -20.77 7.50
N GLY A 441 -32.16 -21.60 6.93
CA GLY A 441 -31.36 -22.58 7.66
C GLY A 441 -30.42 -21.94 8.68
N ALA A 442 -29.69 -20.90 8.28
CA ALA A 442 -28.82 -20.15 9.18
C ALA A 442 -29.61 -19.53 10.34
N LYS A 443 -30.79 -18.94 10.07
CA LYS A 443 -31.67 -18.37 11.11
C LYS A 443 -32.28 -19.43 12.04
N ALA A 444 -32.50 -20.64 11.53
CA ALA A 444 -33.02 -21.76 12.31
C ALA A 444 -31.93 -22.49 13.13
N GLY A 445 -30.65 -22.11 12.97
CA GLY A 445 -29.53 -22.81 13.59
C GLY A 445 -29.15 -24.11 12.89
N ASP A 446 -29.67 -24.37 11.69
CA ASP A 446 -29.35 -25.54 10.86
C ASP A 446 -28.06 -25.32 10.07
N TRP A 447 -26.97 -25.14 10.81
CA TRP A 447 -25.64 -24.97 10.26
C TRP A 447 -24.57 -25.54 11.20
N SER A 448 -23.41 -25.85 10.63
CA SER A 448 -22.26 -26.40 11.35
C SER A 448 -20.95 -25.89 10.77
N VAL A 449 -19.90 -25.97 11.58
CA VAL A 449 -18.52 -25.72 11.14
C VAL A 449 -17.71 -26.96 11.44
N GLU A 450 -17.24 -27.66 10.41
CA GLU A 450 -16.37 -28.83 10.54
C GLU A 450 -15.11 -28.60 9.71
N ASN A 451 -13.92 -28.71 10.33
CA ASN A 451 -12.63 -28.48 9.67
C ASN A 451 -12.54 -27.14 8.88
N GLY A 452 -13.19 -26.08 9.37
CA GLY A 452 -13.22 -24.77 8.73
C GLY A 452 -14.24 -24.63 7.57
N VAL A 453 -15.00 -25.68 7.27
CA VAL A 453 -16.06 -25.64 6.26
C VAL A 453 -17.40 -25.31 6.93
N VAL A 454 -18.02 -24.22 6.51
CA VAL A 454 -19.35 -23.82 6.99
C VAL A 454 -20.42 -24.44 6.10
N THR A 455 -21.28 -25.25 6.70
CA THR A 455 -22.39 -25.91 6.01
C THR A 455 -23.71 -25.43 6.56
N VAL A 456 -24.64 -25.02 5.70
CA VAL A 456 -26.01 -24.61 6.07
C VAL A 456 -27.00 -25.44 5.29
N SER A 457 -27.93 -26.12 5.97
CA SER A 457 -28.94 -26.97 5.32
C SER A 457 -28.34 -27.89 4.24
N GLN A 458 -27.22 -28.54 4.56
CA GLN A 458 -26.46 -29.46 3.68
C GLN A 458 -25.74 -28.81 2.49
N VAL A 459 -25.56 -27.48 2.48
CA VAL A 459 -24.82 -26.76 1.44
C VAL A 459 -23.59 -26.08 2.04
N GLU A 460 -22.43 -26.37 1.46
CA GLU A 460 -21.17 -25.71 1.82
C GLU A 460 -21.14 -24.27 1.30
N LEU A 461 -20.76 -23.35 2.17
CA LEU A 461 -20.54 -21.94 1.86
C LEU A 461 -19.06 -21.66 1.64
N LEU A 462 -18.76 -20.85 0.62
CA LEU A 462 -17.41 -20.41 0.30
C LEU A 462 -17.03 -19.17 1.13
N GLU A 463 -15.73 -18.91 1.24
CA GLU A 463 -15.22 -17.68 1.83
C GLU A 463 -15.81 -16.44 1.14
N GLY A 464 -16.25 -15.44 1.93
CA GLY A 464 -16.94 -14.25 1.43
C GLY A 464 -18.45 -14.42 1.20
N GLU A 465 -18.98 -15.65 1.28
CA GLU A 465 -20.42 -15.92 1.17
C GLU A 465 -21.18 -15.85 2.50
N TYR A 466 -20.47 -15.71 3.62
CA TYR A 466 -21.04 -15.63 4.96
C TYR A 466 -20.15 -14.82 5.90
N GLU A 467 -20.73 -14.39 7.01
CA GLU A 467 -20.04 -13.83 8.16
C GLU A 467 -20.41 -14.65 9.40
N LEU A 468 -19.43 -14.94 10.26
CA LEU A 468 -19.64 -15.55 11.56
C LEU A 468 -19.54 -14.47 12.63
N GLU A 469 -20.65 -14.21 13.34
CA GLU A 469 -20.69 -13.36 14.51
C GLU A 469 -20.64 -14.23 15.78
N LEU A 470 -19.93 -13.76 16.81
CA LEU A 470 -20.11 -14.26 18.16
C LEU A 470 -21.21 -13.47 18.85
N THR A 471 -22.00 -14.14 19.67
CA THR A 471 -22.96 -13.51 20.57
C THR A 471 -22.66 -13.98 21.97
N ALA A 472 -22.47 -13.06 22.92
CA ALA A 472 -22.46 -13.42 24.33
C ALA A 472 -23.91 -13.59 24.82
N GLU A 473 -24.16 -14.59 25.66
CA GLU A 473 -25.46 -14.76 26.34
C GLU A 473 -25.81 -13.57 27.24
N ASN A 474 -24.80 -12.85 27.74
CA ASN A 474 -24.97 -11.62 28.51
C ASN A 474 -24.97 -10.39 27.58
N SER A 475 -26.01 -9.55 27.66
CA SER A 475 -26.14 -8.32 26.87
C SER A 475 -25.05 -7.30 27.17
N ASP A 476 -24.42 -7.38 28.34
CA ASP A 476 -23.47 -6.39 28.84
C ASP A 476 -22.01 -6.77 28.53
N THR A 477 -21.80 -7.74 27.65
CA THR A 477 -20.48 -8.15 27.16
C THR A 477 -20.48 -8.19 25.64
N ALA A 478 -19.63 -7.36 25.04
CA ALA A 478 -19.44 -7.30 23.61
C ALA A 478 -18.31 -8.25 23.19
N VAL A 479 -18.47 -8.97 22.08
CA VAL A 479 -17.53 -10.02 21.66
C VAL A 479 -17.16 -9.91 20.18
N GLN A 480 -15.88 -10.12 19.85
CA GLN A 480 -15.39 -10.08 18.48
C GLN A 480 -14.26 -11.10 18.26
N PHE A 481 -14.29 -11.79 17.12
CA PHE A 481 -13.20 -12.69 16.71
C PHE A 481 -11.92 -11.92 16.38
N LEU A 482 -10.79 -12.57 16.64
CA LEU A 482 -9.48 -12.20 16.12
C LEU A 482 -9.20 -13.02 14.85
N ALA A 483 -8.69 -12.38 13.82
CA ALA A 483 -8.20 -13.02 12.60
C ALA A 483 -7.01 -13.96 12.88
N SER A 484 -6.17 -13.66 13.88
CA SER A 484 -5.13 -14.58 14.38
C SER A 484 -5.68 -15.82 15.10
N GLY A 485 -6.97 -15.82 15.43
CA GLY A 485 -7.66 -16.88 16.16
C GLY A 485 -7.94 -16.51 17.62
N GLY A 486 -9.05 -17.01 18.14
CA GLY A 486 -9.60 -16.61 19.43
C GLY A 486 -10.54 -15.41 19.32
N PHE A 487 -10.81 -14.73 20.44
CA PHE A 487 -11.76 -13.63 20.51
C PHE A 487 -11.46 -12.70 21.68
N VAL A 488 -12.01 -11.48 21.61
CA VAL A 488 -11.97 -10.49 22.69
C VAL A 488 -13.36 -10.26 23.25
N LEU A 489 -13.42 -10.06 24.56
CA LEU A 489 -14.62 -9.75 25.33
C LEU A 489 -14.43 -8.38 25.99
N LEU A 490 -15.32 -7.44 25.69
CA LEU A 490 -15.33 -6.13 26.31
C LEU A 490 -16.55 -6.02 27.23
N ASP A 491 -16.30 -5.76 28.52
CA ASP A 491 -17.37 -5.44 29.46
C ASP A 491 -17.89 -4.02 29.19
N THR A 492 -19.15 -3.93 28.79
CA THR A 492 -19.80 -2.67 28.43
C THR A 492 -20.63 -2.08 29.57
N THR A 493 -20.62 -2.71 30.74
CA THR A 493 -21.29 -2.22 31.94
C THR A 493 -20.67 -0.90 32.41
N VAL A 494 -21.46 0.16 32.44
CA VAL A 494 -21.04 1.47 32.93
C VAL A 494 -21.50 1.66 34.37
N THR A 495 -20.59 1.54 35.32
CA THR A 495 -20.88 1.86 36.73
C THR A 495 -20.94 3.37 36.97
N PRO A 496 -21.58 3.84 38.05
CA PRO A 496 -21.61 5.27 38.39
C PRO A 496 -20.21 5.91 38.47
N GLU A 497 -19.23 5.17 38.96
CA GLU A 497 -17.83 5.62 39.08
C GLU A 497 -17.18 5.78 37.69
N LEU A 498 -17.41 4.82 36.78
CA LEU A 498 -16.92 4.90 35.40
C LEU A 498 -17.59 6.03 34.62
N ALA A 499 -18.90 6.24 34.83
CA ALA A 499 -19.64 7.36 34.25
C ALA A 499 -19.09 8.71 34.74
N SER A 500 -18.83 8.83 36.05
CA SER A 500 -18.23 10.02 36.67
C SER A 500 -16.84 10.34 36.09
N GLU A 501 -15.97 9.34 35.97
CA GLU A 501 -14.64 9.53 35.39
C GLU A 501 -14.71 9.86 33.89
N GLY A 502 -15.61 9.20 33.15
CA GLY A 502 -15.85 9.49 31.74
C GLY A 502 -16.31 10.93 31.49
N LEU A 503 -17.21 11.43 32.36
CA LEU A 503 -17.64 12.82 32.35
C LEU A 503 -16.45 13.76 32.59
N ALA A 504 -15.62 13.50 33.60
CA ALA A 504 -14.42 14.30 33.86
C ALA A 504 -13.46 14.34 32.65
N ARG A 505 -13.29 13.23 31.93
CA ARG A 505 -12.49 13.19 30.69
C ARG A 505 -13.11 13.96 29.53
N ASP A 506 -14.45 14.04 29.45
CA ASP A 506 -15.10 14.94 28.49
C ASP A 506 -14.91 16.42 28.86
N VAL A 507 -14.89 16.75 30.16
CA VAL A 507 -14.57 18.10 30.65
C VAL A 507 -13.15 18.48 30.21
N VAL A 508 -12.17 17.60 30.42
CA VAL A 508 -10.79 17.78 29.93
C VAL A 508 -10.76 18.09 28.44
N ARG A 509 -11.49 17.32 27.62
CA ARG A 509 -11.55 17.56 26.16
C ARG A 509 -12.06 18.97 25.83
N TRP A 510 -13.12 19.43 26.50
CA TRP A 510 -13.66 20.76 26.27
C TRP A 510 -12.71 21.86 26.75
N ILE A 511 -12.01 21.66 27.87
CA ILE A 511 -10.95 22.57 28.32
C ILE A 511 -9.84 22.67 27.27
N GLN A 512 -9.37 21.55 26.72
CA GLN A 512 -8.33 21.55 25.69
C GLN A 512 -8.81 22.24 24.39
N GLN A 513 -10.08 22.07 24.02
CA GLN A 513 -10.67 22.81 22.91
C GLN A 513 -10.69 24.32 23.17
N GLU A 514 -11.07 24.76 24.37
CA GLU A 514 -11.08 26.19 24.71
C GLU A 514 -9.68 26.79 24.84
N ARG A 515 -8.68 26.02 25.30
CA ARG A 515 -7.27 26.43 25.25
C ARG A 515 -6.84 26.76 23.82
N LYS A 516 -7.19 25.90 22.87
CA LYS A 516 -6.92 26.11 21.45
C LYS A 516 -7.67 27.33 20.91
N ASN A 517 -8.95 27.49 21.25
CA ASN A 517 -9.74 28.65 20.82
C ASN A 517 -9.17 29.97 21.37
N ALA A 518 -8.63 29.95 22.59
CA ALA A 518 -7.98 31.08 23.23
C ALA A 518 -6.54 31.34 22.73
N GLY A 519 -6.01 30.51 21.82
CA GLY A 519 -4.65 30.63 21.30
C GLY A 519 -3.56 30.36 22.35
N LEU A 520 -3.87 29.56 23.38
CA LEU A 520 -2.90 29.16 24.39
C LEU A 520 -2.03 28.02 23.89
N GLU A 521 -0.74 28.06 24.25
CA GLU A 521 0.20 26.98 23.93
C GLU A 521 -0.09 25.75 24.80
N VAL A 522 0.25 24.55 24.31
CA VAL A 522 0.01 23.29 25.04
C VAL A 522 0.72 23.28 26.40
N SER A 523 1.89 23.92 26.49
CA SER A 523 2.70 24.04 27.71
C SER A 523 2.20 25.10 28.70
N ASP A 524 1.22 25.94 28.35
CA ASP A 524 0.77 27.02 29.23
C ASP A 524 0.06 26.50 30.48
N ARG A 525 0.37 27.09 31.63
CA ARG A 525 -0.36 26.87 32.90
C ARG A 525 -1.61 27.76 32.91
N ILE A 526 -2.75 27.21 33.32
CA ILE A 526 -4.05 27.91 33.21
C ILE A 526 -4.84 27.98 34.51
N ARG A 527 -5.80 28.90 34.57
CA ARG A 527 -6.91 28.91 35.52
C ARG A 527 -8.19 28.59 34.76
N ILE A 528 -9.07 27.81 35.38
CA ILE A 528 -10.30 27.31 34.76
C ILE A 528 -11.50 27.76 35.60
N THR A 529 -12.52 28.28 34.92
CA THR A 529 -13.85 28.48 35.48
C THR A 529 -14.82 27.56 34.74
N LEU A 530 -15.45 26.65 35.47
CA LEU A 530 -16.43 25.70 34.95
C LEU A 530 -17.81 26.05 35.48
N GLY A 531 -18.74 26.45 34.61
CA GLY A 531 -20.16 26.40 34.94
C GLY A 531 -20.62 24.96 34.85
N ALA A 532 -21.29 24.41 35.86
CA ALA A 532 -21.72 23.00 35.84
C ALA A 532 -23.11 22.80 36.44
N ASN A 533 -23.88 21.87 35.88
CA ASN A 533 -25.06 21.34 36.57
C ASN A 533 -24.65 20.40 37.72
N GLU A 534 -25.59 20.00 38.58
CA GLU A 534 -25.28 19.26 39.83
C GLU A 534 -24.50 17.97 39.58
N ILE A 535 -24.88 17.21 38.55
CA ILE A 535 -24.21 15.95 38.17
C ILE A 535 -22.77 16.22 37.72
N ALA A 536 -22.57 17.20 36.83
CA ALA A 536 -21.23 17.56 36.36
C ALA A 536 -20.36 18.12 37.50
N ALA A 537 -20.92 18.95 38.40
CA ALA A 537 -20.19 19.53 39.52
C ALA A 537 -19.66 18.44 40.46
N GLN A 538 -20.44 17.40 40.74
CA GLN A 538 -20.01 16.28 41.58
C GLN A 538 -18.88 15.46 40.93
N ALA A 539 -18.99 15.17 39.63
CA ALA A 539 -17.94 14.48 38.89
C ALA A 539 -16.65 15.31 38.79
N ILE A 540 -16.75 16.61 38.53
CA ILE A 540 -15.60 17.54 38.51
C ILE A 540 -14.91 17.57 39.88
N ALA A 541 -15.67 17.67 40.97
CA ALA A 541 -15.10 17.67 42.31
C ALA A 541 -14.38 16.34 42.64
N THR A 542 -14.98 15.20 42.24
CA THR A 542 -14.40 13.87 42.48
C THR A 542 -13.09 13.66 41.70
N HIS A 543 -13.00 14.21 40.49
CA HIS A 543 -11.86 14.02 39.57
C HIS A 543 -11.05 15.30 39.34
N GLN A 544 -11.05 16.22 40.30
CA GLN A 544 -10.40 17.53 40.16
C GLN A 544 -8.91 17.39 39.86
N ASP A 545 -8.21 16.47 40.52
CA ASP A 545 -6.78 16.24 40.31
C ASP A 545 -6.46 15.73 38.90
N LEU A 546 -7.32 14.85 38.38
CA LEU A 546 -7.21 14.34 37.00
C LEU A 546 -7.39 15.49 36.01
N ILE A 547 -8.42 16.31 36.18
CA ILE A 547 -8.66 17.46 35.31
C ILE A 547 -7.47 18.42 35.38
N ALA A 548 -7.00 18.75 36.58
CA ALA A 548 -5.91 19.70 36.78
C ALA A 548 -4.60 19.22 36.13
N LYS A 549 -4.26 17.93 36.30
CA LYS A 549 -3.07 17.31 35.72
C LYS A 549 -3.12 17.33 34.19
N GLU A 550 -4.21 16.83 33.60
CA GLU A 550 -4.37 16.68 32.15
C GLU A 550 -4.50 18.01 31.41
N THR A 551 -4.84 19.10 32.11
CA THR A 551 -5.01 20.42 31.49
C THR A 551 -3.98 21.44 31.98
N LEU A 552 -2.97 21.04 32.75
CA LEU A 552 -1.99 21.93 33.39
C LEU A 552 -2.64 23.10 34.16
N ALA A 553 -3.79 22.84 34.80
CA ALA A 553 -4.52 23.87 35.54
C ALA A 553 -3.91 24.06 36.93
N MET A 554 -3.73 25.32 37.32
CA MET A 554 -3.30 25.68 38.67
C MET A 554 -4.46 25.97 39.61
N GLU A 555 -5.59 26.41 39.04
CA GLU A 555 -6.82 26.69 39.79
C GLU A 555 -8.02 26.24 38.96
N ILE A 556 -8.97 25.56 39.61
CA ILE A 556 -10.26 25.18 39.02
C ILE A 556 -11.35 25.73 39.94
N SER A 557 -12.21 26.59 39.40
CA SER A 557 -13.39 27.12 40.09
C SER A 557 -14.66 26.58 39.43
N VAL A 558 -15.59 26.07 40.23
CA VAL A 558 -16.88 25.55 39.75
C VAL A 558 -17.98 26.50 40.18
N VAL A 559 -18.77 26.95 39.21
CA VAL A 559 -19.86 27.92 39.40
C VAL A 559 -21.17 27.37 38.84
N ALA A 560 -22.30 27.97 39.21
CA ALA A 560 -23.57 27.67 38.57
C ALA A 560 -23.58 28.19 37.12
N ILE A 561 -24.22 27.45 36.21
CA ILE A 561 -24.38 27.88 34.82
C ILE A 561 -25.23 29.16 34.78
N ALA A 562 -24.70 30.22 34.16
CA ALA A 562 -25.40 31.49 34.02
C ALA A 562 -26.53 31.40 32.98
N SER A 563 -27.64 32.11 33.22
CA SER A 563 -28.78 32.11 32.29
C SER A 563 -28.40 32.71 30.93
N GLY A 564 -28.58 31.93 29.86
CA GLY A 564 -28.28 32.36 28.48
C GLY A 564 -26.88 31.99 27.97
N SER A 565 -26.07 31.28 28.77
CA SER A 565 -24.78 30.75 28.33
C SER A 565 -24.95 29.57 27.36
N ALA A 566 -24.01 29.43 26.41
CA ALA A 566 -23.96 28.28 25.52
C ALA A 566 -23.41 27.05 26.27
N GLU A 567 -24.27 26.08 26.55
CA GLU A 567 -23.93 24.86 27.29
C GLU A 567 -23.32 23.78 26.40
N LEU A 568 -22.31 23.10 26.93
CA LEU A 568 -21.61 22.00 26.31
C LEU A 568 -22.01 20.70 27.00
N SER A 569 -22.39 19.68 26.23
CA SER A 569 -22.74 18.36 26.79
C SER A 569 -21.50 17.56 27.18
N VAL A 570 -21.55 16.96 28.37
CA VAL A 570 -20.55 16.02 28.92
C VAL A 570 -21.27 14.85 29.58
N GLY A 571 -20.74 13.63 29.49
CA GLY A 571 -21.48 12.47 30.03
C GLY A 571 -22.87 12.30 29.41
N ASP A 572 -23.75 11.59 30.12
CA ASP A 572 -25.18 11.52 29.82
C ASP A 572 -25.94 12.47 30.76
N GLY A 573 -26.81 13.31 30.19
CA GLY A 573 -27.64 14.24 30.97
C GLY A 573 -26.90 15.35 31.72
N SER A 574 -25.62 15.60 31.43
CA SER A 574 -24.82 16.62 32.10
C SER A 574 -24.31 17.70 31.14
N THR A 575 -24.21 18.92 31.66
CA THR A 575 -23.79 20.10 30.89
C THR A 575 -22.81 20.96 31.66
N ILE A 576 -21.92 21.62 30.90
CA ILE A 576 -20.93 22.56 31.43
C ILE A 576 -20.81 23.82 30.56
N THR A 577 -20.22 24.87 31.11
CA THR A 577 -19.56 25.95 30.37
C THR A 577 -18.08 25.98 30.77
N VAL A 578 -17.21 26.40 29.86
CA VAL A 578 -15.76 26.39 30.09
C VAL A 578 -15.18 27.76 29.76
N GLU A 579 -14.47 28.34 30.72
CA GLU A 579 -13.63 29.51 30.52
C GLU A 579 -12.21 29.19 30.99
N VAL A 580 -11.21 29.55 30.16
CA VAL A 580 -9.80 29.35 30.46
C VAL A 580 -9.05 30.68 30.38
N ALA A 581 -8.13 30.90 31.32
CA ALA A 581 -7.23 32.05 31.34
C ALA A 581 -5.80 31.59 31.64
N LYS A 582 -4.80 32.30 31.11
CA LYS A 582 -3.40 32.02 31.44
C LYS A 582 -3.15 32.30 32.94
N HIS A 583 -2.41 31.42 33.61
CA HIS A 583 -2.06 31.62 35.00
C HIS A 583 -0.92 32.66 35.08
N GLY A 584 -1.10 33.69 35.92
CA GLY A 584 -0.13 34.79 36.05
C GLY A 584 -0.32 35.98 35.10
N SER A 585 -1.36 35.97 34.26
CA SER A 585 -1.83 37.13 33.49
C SER A 585 -2.97 37.87 34.17
#